data_AF-A0A1M5K5Y1-F1
#
_entry.id   AF-A0A1M5K5Y1-F1
#
_cell.length_a   1.000
_cell.length_b   1.000
_cell.length_c   1.000
_cell.angle_alpha   90.00
_cell.angle_beta   90.00
_cell.angle_gamma   90.00
#
_symmetry.space_group_name_H-M   'P 1'
#
loop_
_entity.id
_entity.type
_entity.pdbx_description
1 polymer ?
#
loop_
_entity_poly.entity_id
_entity_poly.type
_entity_poly.pdbx_seq_one_letter_code
_entity_poly.pdbx_strand_id
1 'polypeptide(L)'
;MKLTKENFGKARDFILVNARMIERRLFEFYFGNGGPEGVFHAVYAYRNPDGGFGHGMEPDTASPESQPLFSIMALETLDEVGYLNADLILSDFMPYFESITTDKGGIPWMFRPKSDYPCEGHFKTIKEWAALSTTAPLLGLLEKYKINIPWMKAAEQFVWSEMERLQEKHVFCHLCVPRRLLFLKYTQSRSKAEKALADLKKWILADGVLCKDKSDEGWGLYGKPHSLYYAPTPEGVLAPIFSNEIINDDLEELIGRQKEDGRWDTWYGISEGTKLEWAGIQTLWTLKTLRQYDRIES
;
A
#
# COMPACT_ATOMS: atom_id res chain seq x y z
N MET A 1 25.12 2.02 8.40
CA MET A 1 25.11 3.44 7.94
C MET A 1 23.81 4.16 8.37
N LYS A 2 23.78 5.47 8.68
CA LYS A 2 22.52 6.23 8.86
C LYS A 2 22.35 7.28 7.76
N LEU A 3 21.11 7.65 7.42
CA LEU A 3 20.80 8.78 6.55
C LEU A 3 21.16 10.08 7.29
N THR A 4 22.03 10.88 6.68
CA THR A 4 22.51 12.11 7.32
C THR A 4 21.40 13.15 7.44
N LYS A 5 21.54 14.10 8.39
CA LYS A 5 20.58 15.22 8.50
C LYS A 5 20.43 16.02 7.21
N GLU A 6 21.52 16.24 6.50
CA GLU A 6 21.52 16.96 5.23
C GLU A 6 20.69 16.20 4.17
N ASN A 7 20.94 14.90 4.04
CA ASN A 7 20.25 14.04 3.09
C ASN A 7 18.77 13.87 3.45
N PHE A 8 18.43 13.80 4.73
CA PHE A 8 17.05 13.87 5.20
C PHE A 8 16.38 15.21 4.79
N GLY A 9 17.10 16.34 4.95
CA GLY A 9 16.64 17.66 4.51
C GLY A 9 16.33 17.72 3.01
N LYS A 10 17.20 17.12 2.16
CA LYS A 10 16.96 17.03 0.72
C LYS A 10 15.72 16.19 0.40
N ALA A 11 15.52 15.06 1.08
CA ALA A 11 14.34 14.21 0.90
C ALA A 11 13.03 14.95 1.29
N ARG A 12 13.07 15.72 2.39
CA ARG A 12 11.95 16.61 2.77
C ARG A 12 11.66 17.59 1.65
N ASP A 13 12.67 18.32 1.18
CA ASP A 13 12.49 19.38 0.18
C ASP A 13 11.97 18.79 -1.13
N PHE A 14 12.44 17.62 -1.53
CA PHE A 14 11.90 16.88 -2.67
C PHE A 14 10.40 16.59 -2.53
N ILE A 15 9.96 16.06 -1.38
CA ILE A 15 8.55 15.77 -1.12
C ILE A 15 7.72 17.05 -1.18
N LEU A 16 8.17 18.13 -0.55
CA LEU A 16 7.44 19.40 -0.50
C LEU A 16 7.29 20.06 -1.87
N VAL A 17 8.27 19.90 -2.76
CA VAL A 17 8.23 20.46 -4.12
C VAL A 17 7.41 19.59 -5.06
N ASN A 18 7.62 18.27 -5.05
CA ASN A 18 7.22 17.38 -6.14
C ASN A 18 6.10 16.39 -5.81
N ALA A 19 6.02 15.89 -4.57
CA ALA A 19 5.06 14.84 -4.23
C ALA A 19 3.62 15.38 -4.21
N ARG A 20 2.62 14.49 -4.21
CA ARG A 20 1.21 14.89 -4.12
C ARG A 20 0.87 15.37 -2.72
N MET A 21 -0.29 15.98 -2.58
CA MET A 21 -0.71 16.53 -1.28
C MET A 21 -0.85 15.44 -0.20
N ILE A 22 -1.24 14.21 -0.56
CA ILE A 22 -1.30 13.08 0.39
C ILE A 22 0.08 12.83 1.00
N GLU A 23 1.12 12.65 0.19
CA GLU A 23 2.48 12.38 0.68
C GLU A 23 3.06 13.56 1.46
N ARG A 24 2.78 14.81 1.05
CA ARG A 24 3.20 16.00 1.82
C ARG A 24 2.58 16.02 3.21
N ARG A 25 1.28 15.70 3.32
CA ARG A 25 0.58 15.69 4.61
C ARG A 25 0.99 14.51 5.48
N LEU A 26 1.24 13.34 4.88
CA LEU A 26 1.82 12.21 5.60
C LEU A 26 3.23 12.51 6.10
N PHE A 27 4.07 13.18 5.29
CA PHE A 27 5.39 13.62 5.73
C PHE A 27 5.29 14.53 6.96
N GLU A 28 4.42 15.54 6.94
CA GLU A 28 4.20 16.43 8.08
C GLU A 28 3.65 15.71 9.31
N PHE A 29 2.80 14.69 9.13
CA PHE A 29 2.29 13.86 10.23
C PHE A 29 3.40 13.04 10.90
N TYR A 30 4.29 12.42 10.10
CA TYR A 30 5.36 11.60 10.66
C TYR A 30 6.54 12.44 11.18
N PHE A 31 7.02 13.39 10.41
CA PHE A 31 8.30 14.05 10.62
C PHE A 31 8.20 15.52 11.02
N GLY A 32 7.00 16.10 10.91
CA GLY A 32 6.72 17.48 11.28
C GLY A 32 5.80 17.56 12.51
N ASN A 33 5.00 18.63 12.55
CA ASN A 33 4.01 18.87 13.60
C ASN A 33 2.58 18.73 13.07
N GLY A 34 2.38 17.97 11.99
CA GLY A 34 1.08 17.77 11.34
C GLY A 34 0.17 16.82 12.11
N GLY A 35 -1.11 17.15 12.19
CA GLY A 35 -2.15 16.26 12.71
C GLY A 35 -2.80 15.39 11.62
N PRO A 36 -3.51 14.31 12.01
CA PRO A 36 -4.18 13.42 11.06
C PRO A 36 -5.28 14.10 10.22
N GLU A 37 -5.84 15.23 10.69
CA GLU A 37 -6.83 16.04 9.95
C GLU A 37 -6.30 16.54 8.60
N GLY A 38 -5.02 16.91 8.54
CA GLY A 38 -4.39 17.37 7.31
C GLY A 38 -4.34 16.27 6.24
N VAL A 39 -4.10 15.03 6.67
CA VAL A 39 -4.11 13.84 5.82
C VAL A 39 -5.52 13.51 5.38
N PHE A 40 -6.50 13.57 6.29
CA PHE A 40 -7.91 13.40 5.96
C PHE A 40 -8.36 14.33 4.84
N HIS A 41 -8.08 15.64 4.95
CA HIS A 41 -8.48 16.58 3.90
C HIS A 41 -7.79 16.32 2.55
N ALA A 42 -6.52 15.93 2.56
CA ALA A 42 -5.80 15.58 1.33
C ALA A 42 -6.38 14.33 0.65
N VAL A 43 -6.77 13.31 1.43
CA VAL A 43 -7.41 12.09 0.92
C VAL A 43 -8.83 12.39 0.41
N TYR A 44 -9.64 13.13 1.19
CA TYR A 44 -11.03 13.44 0.83
C TYR A 44 -11.16 14.39 -0.37
N ALA A 45 -10.09 15.07 -0.77
CA ALA A 45 -10.06 15.82 -2.02
C ALA A 45 -10.24 14.93 -3.27
N TYR A 46 -10.01 13.62 -3.15
CA TYR A 46 -10.22 12.64 -4.22
C TYR A 46 -11.61 11.98 -4.18
N ARG A 47 -12.45 12.30 -3.18
CA ARG A 47 -13.75 11.64 -2.97
C ARG A 47 -14.81 12.15 -3.95
N ASN A 48 -15.54 11.21 -4.55
CA ASN A 48 -16.66 11.48 -5.46
C ASN A 48 -18.02 11.46 -4.75
N PRO A 49 -19.08 12.00 -5.37
CA PRO A 49 -20.44 11.99 -4.81
C PRO A 49 -21.03 10.59 -4.56
N ASP A 50 -20.57 9.57 -5.29
CA ASP A 50 -21.01 8.17 -5.12
C ASP A 50 -20.35 7.46 -3.92
N GLY A 51 -19.45 8.14 -3.21
CA GLY A 51 -18.72 7.61 -2.06
C GLY A 51 -17.41 6.92 -2.39
N GLY A 52 -17.09 6.71 -3.67
CA GLY A 52 -15.79 6.22 -4.09
C GLY A 52 -14.74 7.32 -4.21
N PHE A 53 -13.51 6.93 -4.56
CA PHE A 53 -12.38 7.84 -4.73
C PHE A 53 -11.85 7.73 -6.16
N GLY A 54 -11.54 8.88 -6.78
CA GLY A 54 -11.15 9.00 -8.18
C GLY A 54 -9.99 9.97 -8.38
N HIS A 55 -10.03 10.76 -9.46
CA HIS A 55 -9.15 11.90 -9.76
C HIS A 55 -7.64 11.62 -9.71
N GLY A 56 -7.23 10.43 -10.12
CA GLY A 56 -5.82 10.03 -10.09
C GLY A 56 -5.21 9.96 -8.70
N MET A 57 -5.97 9.47 -7.74
CA MET A 57 -5.46 9.11 -6.41
C MET A 57 -4.33 8.06 -6.47
N GLU A 58 -4.24 7.30 -7.56
CA GLU A 58 -3.11 6.43 -7.88
C GLU A 58 -2.46 6.98 -9.17
N PRO A 59 -1.13 7.25 -9.18
CA PRO A 59 -0.50 8.03 -10.27
C PRO A 59 -0.56 7.41 -11.67
N ASP A 60 -0.79 6.11 -11.81
CA ASP A 60 -0.83 5.45 -13.13
C ASP A 60 -2.12 5.71 -13.92
N THR A 61 -3.09 6.42 -13.34
CA THR A 61 -4.28 6.83 -14.07
C THR A 61 -4.79 8.18 -13.62
N ALA A 62 -5.13 9.03 -14.58
CA ALA A 62 -5.79 10.31 -14.34
C ALA A 62 -7.32 10.21 -14.33
N SER A 63 -7.87 8.98 -14.35
CA SER A 63 -9.31 8.72 -14.34
C SER A 63 -10.03 9.48 -13.21
N PRO A 64 -11.05 10.32 -13.53
CA PRO A 64 -11.84 11.00 -12.51
C PRO A 64 -12.82 10.07 -11.80
N GLU A 65 -13.18 8.93 -12.39
CA GLU A 65 -14.19 8.04 -11.86
C GLU A 65 -13.74 7.34 -10.58
N SER A 66 -14.70 6.98 -9.75
CA SER A 66 -14.47 6.19 -8.54
C SER A 66 -13.88 4.83 -8.88
N GLN A 67 -12.79 4.48 -8.19
CA GLN A 67 -12.07 3.22 -8.35
C GLN A 67 -12.01 2.45 -7.03
N PRO A 68 -12.34 1.14 -7.03
CA PRO A 68 -12.27 0.31 -5.83
C PRO A 68 -10.92 0.35 -5.12
N LEU A 69 -9.81 0.31 -5.87
CA LEU A 69 -8.46 0.41 -5.32
C LEU A 69 -8.24 1.73 -4.57
N PHE A 70 -8.76 2.84 -5.08
CA PHE A 70 -8.50 4.16 -4.50
C PHE A 70 -9.27 4.32 -3.19
N SER A 71 -10.49 3.79 -3.12
CA SER A 71 -11.24 3.70 -1.87
C SER A 71 -10.52 2.84 -0.82
N ILE A 72 -9.83 1.78 -1.23
CA ILE A 72 -8.96 1.00 -0.33
C ILE A 72 -7.74 1.81 0.11
N MET A 73 -7.06 2.51 -0.81
CA MET A 73 -5.93 3.37 -0.46
C MET A 73 -6.32 4.49 0.50
N ALA A 74 -7.51 5.06 0.35
CA ALA A 74 -8.08 6.05 1.27
C ALA A 74 -8.29 5.45 2.66
N LEU A 75 -8.93 4.28 2.76
CA LEU A 75 -9.07 3.56 4.02
C LEU A 75 -7.71 3.26 4.67
N GLU A 76 -6.76 2.73 3.91
CA GLU A 76 -5.41 2.39 4.39
C GLU A 76 -4.68 3.63 4.94
N THR A 77 -4.78 4.76 4.24
CA THR A 77 -4.11 6.01 4.62
C THR A 77 -4.73 6.63 5.87
N LEU A 78 -6.06 6.60 6.00
CA LEU A 78 -6.77 7.10 7.18
C LEU A 78 -6.57 6.20 8.41
N ASP A 79 -6.47 4.88 8.19
CA ASP A 79 -6.12 3.91 9.22
C ASP A 79 -4.70 4.11 9.75
N GLU A 80 -3.75 4.34 8.83
CA GLU A 80 -2.34 4.57 9.12
C GLU A 80 -2.11 5.74 10.10
N VAL A 81 -2.86 6.83 9.91
CA VAL A 81 -2.74 8.03 10.76
C VAL A 81 -3.71 8.04 11.95
N GLY A 82 -4.46 6.94 12.15
CA GLY A 82 -5.40 6.79 13.26
C GLY A 82 -6.65 7.66 13.17
N TYR A 83 -6.98 8.18 11.98
CA TYR A 83 -8.18 9.00 11.77
C TYR A 83 -9.44 8.15 11.54
N LEU A 84 -9.25 6.94 11.01
CA LEU A 84 -10.35 6.04 10.68
C LEU A 84 -11.04 5.52 11.95
N ASN A 85 -12.37 5.42 11.91
CA ASN A 85 -13.21 4.88 12.97
C ASN A 85 -14.43 4.15 12.36
N ALA A 86 -15.17 3.40 13.18
CA ALA A 86 -16.26 2.56 12.71
C ALA A 86 -17.38 3.36 12.02
N ASP A 87 -17.76 4.51 12.58
CA ASP A 87 -18.84 5.35 12.04
C ASP A 87 -18.45 5.90 10.67
N LEU A 88 -17.20 6.36 10.51
CA LEU A 88 -16.69 6.85 9.23
C LEU A 88 -16.66 5.74 8.16
N ILE A 89 -16.23 4.53 8.53
CA ILE A 89 -16.24 3.38 7.61
C ILE A 89 -17.68 3.08 7.14
N LEU A 90 -18.62 3.00 8.09
CA LEU A 90 -20.01 2.64 7.81
C LEU A 90 -20.74 3.71 7.00
N SER A 91 -20.50 4.99 7.27
CA SER A 91 -21.19 6.09 6.60
C SER A 91 -20.56 6.44 5.25
N ASP A 92 -19.24 6.58 5.18
CA ASP A 92 -18.59 7.19 4.02
C ASP A 92 -18.09 6.16 2.99
N PHE A 93 -17.79 4.94 3.41
CA PHE A 93 -17.16 3.91 2.55
C PHE A 93 -18.06 2.74 2.22
N MET A 94 -18.76 2.18 3.21
CA MET A 94 -19.55 0.96 3.00
C MET A 94 -20.65 1.09 1.94
N PRO A 95 -21.41 2.20 1.81
CA PRO A 95 -22.41 2.34 0.75
C PRO A 95 -21.80 2.17 -0.65
N TYR A 96 -20.61 2.72 -0.87
CA TYR A 96 -19.89 2.55 -2.13
C TYR A 96 -19.48 1.08 -2.32
N PHE A 97 -18.80 0.46 -1.34
CA PHE A 97 -18.36 -0.93 -1.45
C PHE A 97 -19.50 -1.94 -1.65
N GLU A 98 -20.64 -1.75 -0.97
CA GLU A 98 -21.82 -2.58 -1.17
C GLU A 98 -22.36 -2.43 -2.60
N SER A 99 -22.39 -1.20 -3.15
CA SER A 99 -22.87 -0.95 -4.51
C SER A 99 -22.02 -1.59 -5.61
N ILE A 100 -20.74 -1.86 -5.33
CA ILE A 100 -19.78 -2.44 -6.29
C ILE A 100 -19.42 -3.89 -6.00
N THR A 101 -20.03 -4.50 -4.97
CA THR A 101 -19.75 -5.89 -4.61
C THR A 101 -20.22 -6.82 -5.73
N THR A 102 -19.33 -7.72 -6.14
CA THR A 102 -19.64 -8.71 -7.19
C THR A 102 -20.52 -9.85 -6.65
N ASP A 103 -21.10 -10.65 -7.55
CA ASP A 103 -21.83 -11.88 -7.21
C ASP A 103 -20.99 -12.92 -6.43
N LYS A 104 -19.66 -12.78 -6.45
CA LYS A 104 -18.74 -13.62 -5.66
C LYS A 104 -18.57 -13.13 -4.22
N GLY A 105 -19.18 -12.02 -3.83
CA GLY A 105 -19.08 -11.42 -2.49
C GLY A 105 -17.81 -10.60 -2.27
N GLY A 106 -16.95 -10.47 -3.27
CA GLY A 106 -15.74 -9.65 -3.20
C GLY A 106 -15.86 -8.34 -3.99
N ILE A 107 -14.95 -7.43 -3.69
CA ILE A 107 -14.81 -6.12 -4.34
C ILE A 107 -13.90 -6.26 -5.57
N PRO A 108 -14.22 -5.64 -6.72
CA PRO A 108 -13.31 -5.61 -7.85
C PRO A 108 -11.94 -5.01 -7.50
N TRP A 109 -10.90 -5.35 -8.24
CA TRP A 109 -9.61 -4.64 -8.05
C TRP A 109 -9.73 -3.18 -8.47
N MET A 110 -10.23 -2.98 -9.69
CA MET A 110 -10.41 -1.71 -10.37
C MET A 110 -11.57 -1.86 -11.35
N PHE A 111 -12.16 -0.75 -11.77
CA PHE A 111 -13.02 -0.70 -12.94
C PHE A 111 -12.21 -0.33 -14.17
N ARG A 112 -12.68 -0.75 -15.35
CA ARG A 112 -12.09 -0.26 -16.59
C ARG A 112 -12.33 1.26 -16.66
N PRO A 113 -11.29 2.08 -16.87
CA PRO A 113 -11.45 3.49 -17.16
C PRO A 113 -12.48 3.68 -18.28
N LYS A 114 -13.54 4.46 -18.02
CA LYS A 114 -14.62 4.71 -18.99
C LYS A 114 -14.34 5.95 -19.83
N SER A 115 -13.56 6.86 -19.28
CA SER A 115 -13.13 8.09 -19.93
C SER A 115 -11.84 7.89 -20.75
N ASP A 116 -11.56 8.87 -21.60
CA ASP A 116 -10.36 8.99 -22.44
C ASP A 116 -9.16 9.61 -21.69
N TYR A 117 -9.25 9.70 -20.36
CA TYR A 117 -8.18 10.24 -19.53
C TYR A 117 -6.93 9.35 -19.60
N PRO A 118 -5.73 9.94 -19.50
CA PRO A 118 -4.48 9.20 -19.52
C PRO A 118 -4.45 8.10 -18.45
N CYS A 119 -4.12 6.87 -18.84
CA CYS A 119 -3.87 5.76 -17.93
C CYS A 119 -2.84 4.79 -18.51
N GLU A 120 -2.15 4.07 -17.62
CA GLU A 120 -1.23 3.01 -18.00
C GLU A 120 -1.94 1.91 -18.81
N GLY A 121 -1.20 1.29 -19.72
CA GLY A 121 -1.75 0.32 -20.67
C GLY A 121 -2.43 -0.88 -19.98
N HIS A 122 -1.95 -1.26 -18.80
CA HIS A 122 -2.49 -2.40 -18.06
C HIS A 122 -3.90 -2.14 -17.48
N PHE A 123 -4.32 -0.88 -17.29
CA PHE A 123 -5.69 -0.56 -16.86
C PHE A 123 -6.73 -0.80 -17.98
N LYS A 124 -6.31 -0.73 -19.24
CA LYS A 124 -7.22 -0.85 -20.40
C LYS A 124 -7.77 -2.27 -20.58
N THR A 125 -7.08 -3.27 -20.05
CA THR A 125 -7.43 -4.69 -20.19
C THR A 125 -7.99 -5.32 -18.91
N ILE A 126 -8.23 -4.50 -17.88
CA ILE A 126 -8.72 -4.98 -16.58
C ILE A 126 -10.04 -5.75 -16.74
N LYS A 127 -10.10 -6.83 -15.95
CA LYS A 127 -11.31 -7.57 -15.67
C LYS A 127 -11.82 -7.11 -14.30
N GLU A 128 -13.07 -6.70 -14.25
CA GLU A 128 -13.74 -6.19 -13.05
C GLU A 128 -14.18 -7.33 -12.12
N TRP A 129 -13.31 -8.32 -11.95
CA TRP A 129 -13.54 -9.45 -11.08
C TRP A 129 -13.21 -9.09 -9.64
N ALA A 130 -13.91 -9.73 -8.70
CA ALA A 130 -13.54 -9.68 -7.31
C ALA A 130 -12.07 -10.01 -7.13
N ALA A 131 -11.39 -9.22 -6.30
CA ALA A 131 -9.96 -9.30 -6.09
C ALA A 131 -9.62 -9.42 -4.61
N LEU A 132 -8.67 -10.30 -4.32
CA LEU A 132 -8.14 -10.47 -2.98
C LEU A 132 -7.46 -9.18 -2.46
N SER A 133 -6.84 -8.41 -3.35
CA SER A 133 -6.11 -7.16 -3.05
C SER A 133 -7.01 -5.98 -2.65
N THR A 134 -8.32 -6.07 -2.81
CA THR A 134 -9.27 -5.06 -2.33
C THR A 134 -10.21 -5.63 -1.28
N THR A 135 -10.61 -6.90 -1.43
CA THR A 135 -11.54 -7.55 -0.49
C THR A 135 -10.90 -7.89 0.86
N ALA A 136 -9.67 -8.44 0.87
CA ALA A 136 -8.99 -8.78 2.13
C ALA A 136 -8.74 -7.55 3.03
N PRO A 137 -8.15 -6.44 2.55
CA PRO A 137 -7.89 -5.30 3.43
C PRO A 137 -9.18 -4.66 3.95
N LEU A 138 -10.24 -4.57 3.13
CA LEU A 138 -11.55 -4.08 3.60
C LEU A 138 -12.09 -4.96 4.73
N LEU A 139 -12.14 -6.28 4.52
CA LEU A 139 -12.60 -7.22 5.54
C LEU A 139 -11.73 -7.14 6.82
N GLY A 140 -10.41 -7.02 6.67
CA GLY A 140 -9.48 -6.85 7.77
C GLY A 140 -9.72 -5.57 8.58
N LEU A 141 -10.06 -4.46 7.92
CA LEU A 141 -10.42 -3.21 8.60
C LEU A 141 -11.77 -3.35 9.32
N LEU A 142 -12.78 -3.96 8.71
CA LEU A 142 -14.06 -4.20 9.39
C LEU A 142 -13.87 -5.01 10.68
N GLU A 143 -13.04 -6.07 10.63
CA GLU A 143 -12.66 -6.85 11.81
C GLU A 143 -11.88 -6.02 12.85
N LYS A 144 -10.89 -5.24 12.42
CA LYS A 144 -10.10 -4.34 13.28
C LYS A 144 -11.01 -3.39 14.07
N TYR A 145 -11.99 -2.80 13.40
CA TYR A 145 -12.94 -1.85 13.97
C TYR A 145 -14.18 -2.50 14.58
N LYS A 146 -14.21 -3.84 14.67
CA LYS A 146 -15.31 -4.62 15.26
C LYS A 146 -16.68 -4.33 14.62
N ILE A 147 -16.68 -3.99 13.34
CA ILE A 147 -17.90 -3.84 12.55
C ILE A 147 -18.41 -5.25 12.20
N ASN A 148 -19.73 -5.44 12.29
CA ASN A 148 -20.38 -6.69 11.92
C ASN A 148 -21.58 -6.40 11.02
N ILE A 149 -21.43 -6.67 9.73
CA ILE A 149 -22.45 -6.44 8.70
C ILE A 149 -22.61 -7.66 7.79
N PRO A 150 -23.80 -7.88 7.19
CA PRO A 150 -24.07 -9.08 6.39
C PRO A 150 -23.06 -9.35 5.25
N TRP A 151 -22.51 -8.29 4.65
CA TRP A 151 -21.52 -8.36 3.57
C TRP A 151 -20.29 -9.22 3.93
N MET A 152 -19.82 -9.14 5.18
CA MET A 152 -18.59 -9.80 5.63
C MET A 152 -18.61 -11.32 5.44
N LYS A 153 -19.78 -11.95 5.52
CA LYS A 153 -19.92 -13.41 5.38
C LYS A 153 -19.52 -13.89 3.97
N ALA A 154 -19.98 -13.19 2.93
CA ALA A 154 -19.65 -13.54 1.55
C ALA A 154 -18.19 -13.16 1.23
N ALA A 155 -17.75 -12.00 1.73
CA ALA A 155 -16.36 -11.55 1.59
C ALA A 155 -15.36 -12.52 2.23
N GLU A 156 -15.64 -13.04 3.44
CA GLU A 156 -14.75 -13.99 4.12
C GLU A 156 -14.63 -15.31 3.33
N GLN A 157 -15.75 -15.83 2.81
CA GLN A 157 -15.73 -17.02 1.95
C GLN A 157 -14.87 -16.80 0.70
N PHE A 158 -15.04 -15.65 0.05
CA PHE A 158 -14.23 -15.26 -1.10
C PHE A 158 -12.74 -15.15 -0.76
N VAL A 159 -12.39 -14.44 0.31
CA VAL A 159 -10.99 -14.22 0.72
C VAL A 159 -10.29 -15.55 0.99
N TRP A 160 -10.90 -16.46 1.77
CA TRP A 160 -10.30 -17.77 2.02
C TRP A 160 -10.18 -18.62 0.76
N SER A 161 -11.20 -18.62 -0.09
CA SER A 161 -11.18 -19.37 -1.36
C SER A 161 -10.06 -18.86 -2.29
N GLU A 162 -9.88 -17.55 -2.39
CA GLU A 162 -8.82 -16.96 -3.23
C GLU A 162 -7.43 -17.20 -2.67
N MET A 163 -7.26 -17.18 -1.34
CA MET A 163 -5.98 -17.54 -0.72
C MET A 163 -5.62 -19.00 -0.99
N GLU A 164 -6.59 -19.92 -0.94
CA GLU A 164 -6.41 -21.33 -1.28
C GLU A 164 -6.13 -21.54 -2.78
N ARG A 165 -6.77 -20.76 -3.65
CA ARG A 165 -6.58 -20.84 -5.11
C ARG A 165 -5.22 -20.30 -5.56
N LEU A 166 -4.79 -19.18 -4.99
CA LEU A 166 -3.58 -18.48 -5.41
C LEU A 166 -2.31 -19.15 -4.88
N GLN A 167 -2.31 -19.56 -3.61
CA GLN A 167 -1.14 -20.14 -2.94
C GLN A 167 0.13 -19.29 -3.18
N GLU A 168 1.24 -19.93 -3.56
CA GLU A 168 2.52 -19.30 -3.89
C GLU A 168 2.50 -18.42 -5.15
N LYS A 169 1.52 -18.58 -6.05
CA LYS A 169 1.51 -17.93 -7.39
C LYS A 169 1.34 -16.42 -7.36
N HIS A 170 1.24 -15.80 -6.18
CA HIS A 170 1.00 -14.37 -6.06
C HIS A 170 1.84 -13.71 -4.96
N VAL A 171 2.75 -14.44 -4.32
CA VAL A 171 3.59 -13.82 -3.26
C VAL A 171 4.58 -12.81 -3.81
N PHE A 172 4.87 -12.88 -5.10
CA PHE A 172 5.63 -11.87 -5.82
C PHE A 172 4.91 -10.51 -5.91
N CYS A 173 3.57 -10.45 -5.76
CA CYS A 173 2.88 -9.17 -5.61
C CYS A 173 3.07 -8.66 -4.18
N HIS A 174 4.23 -8.07 -3.90
CA HIS A 174 4.56 -7.52 -2.59
C HIS A 174 3.63 -6.39 -2.15
N LEU A 175 3.04 -5.64 -3.09
CA LEU A 175 2.01 -4.64 -2.79
C LEU A 175 0.70 -5.27 -2.28
N CYS A 176 0.42 -6.52 -2.65
CA CYS A 176 -0.78 -7.24 -2.24
C CYS A 176 -0.61 -7.94 -0.88
N VAL A 177 0.62 -8.19 -0.44
CA VAL A 177 0.90 -8.96 0.78
C VAL A 177 0.50 -8.21 2.06
N PRO A 178 0.85 -6.93 2.29
CA PRO A 178 0.41 -6.17 3.45
C PRO A 178 -1.11 -6.18 3.65
N ARG A 179 -1.87 -6.13 2.56
CA ARG A 179 -3.33 -6.19 2.54
C ARG A 179 -3.90 -7.51 3.02
N ARG A 180 -3.25 -8.63 2.66
CA ARG A 180 -3.57 -9.95 3.22
C ARG A 180 -3.20 -10.03 4.69
N LEU A 181 -2.02 -9.51 5.07
CA LEU A 181 -1.58 -9.51 6.46
C LEU A 181 -2.54 -8.74 7.37
N LEU A 182 -3.13 -7.64 6.89
CA LEU A 182 -4.13 -6.89 7.63
C LEU A 182 -5.34 -7.78 7.97
N PHE A 183 -5.88 -8.51 6.99
CA PHE A 183 -6.94 -9.50 7.24
C PHE A 183 -6.51 -10.59 8.22
N LEU A 184 -5.35 -11.23 7.97
CA LEU A 184 -4.84 -12.32 8.82
C LEU A 184 -4.58 -11.87 10.26
N LYS A 185 -4.23 -10.59 10.46
CA LYS A 185 -4.01 -10.02 11.79
C LYS A 185 -5.31 -9.96 12.60
N TYR A 186 -6.43 -9.61 11.97
CA TYR A 186 -7.68 -9.28 12.68
C TYR A 186 -8.81 -10.32 12.55
N THR A 187 -8.75 -11.23 11.58
CA THR A 187 -9.78 -12.28 11.41
C THR A 187 -10.00 -13.09 12.70
N GLN A 188 -11.27 -13.44 12.97
CA GLN A 188 -11.67 -14.34 14.05
C GLN A 188 -11.21 -15.79 13.82
N SER A 189 -10.96 -16.17 12.55
CA SER A 189 -10.51 -17.51 12.15
C SER A 189 -9.01 -17.72 12.45
N ARG A 190 -8.61 -17.68 13.73
CA ARG A 190 -7.19 -17.68 14.16
C ARG A 190 -6.36 -18.84 13.65
N SER A 191 -6.88 -20.07 13.71
CA SER A 191 -6.15 -21.26 13.24
C SER A 191 -5.90 -21.25 11.72
N LYS A 192 -6.86 -20.77 10.93
CA LYS A 192 -6.68 -20.55 9.49
C LYS A 192 -5.65 -19.46 9.23
N ALA A 193 -5.68 -18.40 10.03
CA ALA A 193 -4.75 -17.30 9.88
C ALA A 193 -3.30 -17.69 10.17
N GLU A 194 -3.06 -18.46 11.23
CA GLU A 194 -1.75 -18.99 11.58
C GLU A 194 -1.18 -19.89 10.48
N LYS A 195 -2.01 -20.80 9.94
CA LYS A 195 -1.61 -21.65 8.80
C LYS A 195 -1.26 -20.81 7.57
N ALA A 196 -2.14 -19.89 7.17
CA ALA A 196 -1.92 -19.05 5.99
C ALA A 196 -0.69 -18.15 6.14
N LEU A 197 -0.41 -17.66 7.35
CA LEU A 197 0.79 -16.90 7.65
C LEU A 197 2.05 -17.77 7.55
N ALA A 198 2.02 -19.02 8.05
CA ALA A 198 3.13 -19.95 7.92
C ALA A 198 3.44 -20.27 6.44
N ASP A 199 2.39 -20.52 5.65
CA ASP A 199 2.51 -20.76 4.21
C ASP A 199 3.09 -19.53 3.50
N LEU A 200 2.59 -18.33 3.80
CA LEU A 200 3.09 -17.07 3.23
C LEU A 200 4.58 -16.84 3.55
N LYS A 201 5.00 -17.08 4.80
CA LYS A 201 6.41 -16.99 5.21
C LYS A 201 7.30 -17.93 4.40
N LYS A 202 6.86 -19.17 4.19
CA LYS A 202 7.58 -20.15 3.35
C LYS A 202 7.67 -19.67 1.91
N TRP A 203 6.58 -19.18 1.34
CA TRP A 203 6.54 -18.76 -0.06
C TRP A 203 7.38 -17.51 -0.33
N ILE A 204 7.44 -16.54 0.59
CA ILE A 204 8.28 -15.34 0.44
C ILE A 204 9.77 -15.70 0.34
N LEU A 205 10.20 -16.76 1.03
CA LEU A 205 11.58 -17.26 1.01
C LEU A 205 11.87 -18.20 -0.17
N ALA A 206 10.89 -18.48 -1.03
CA ALA A 206 11.10 -19.31 -2.21
C ALA A 206 12.03 -18.61 -3.22
N ASP A 207 12.81 -19.39 -3.95
CA ASP A 207 13.73 -18.85 -4.96
C ASP A 207 12.96 -18.11 -6.06
N GLY A 208 13.51 -16.98 -6.50
CA GLY A 208 12.90 -16.11 -7.50
C GLY A 208 11.85 -15.13 -7.00
N VAL A 209 11.47 -15.16 -5.71
CA VAL A 209 10.54 -14.16 -5.15
C VAL A 209 11.29 -12.87 -4.80
N LEU A 210 12.38 -12.96 -4.05
CA LEU A 210 13.18 -11.80 -3.65
C LEU A 210 14.17 -11.40 -4.74
N CYS A 211 14.24 -10.10 -5.01
CA CYS A 211 15.27 -9.50 -5.85
C CYS A 211 16.62 -9.54 -5.12
N LYS A 212 17.51 -10.41 -5.58
CA LYS A 212 18.89 -10.51 -5.07
C LYS A 212 19.84 -9.53 -5.76
N ASP A 213 19.47 -9.04 -6.95
CA ASP A 213 20.26 -8.06 -7.69
C ASP A 213 19.92 -6.65 -7.23
N LYS A 214 20.76 -6.11 -6.36
CA LYS A 214 20.66 -4.75 -5.85
C LYS A 214 21.00 -3.68 -6.87
N SER A 215 21.48 -4.02 -8.07
CA SER A 215 21.69 -3.04 -9.14
C SER A 215 20.43 -2.83 -10.00
N ASP A 216 19.41 -3.66 -9.82
CA ASP A 216 18.16 -3.58 -10.57
C ASP A 216 17.46 -2.23 -10.34
N GLU A 217 17.03 -1.58 -11.42
CA GLU A 217 16.34 -0.29 -11.35
C GLU A 217 14.97 -0.40 -10.66
N GLY A 218 14.37 -1.60 -10.68
CA GLY A 218 13.16 -1.94 -9.94
C GLY A 218 13.41 -2.39 -8.50
N TRP A 219 14.64 -2.32 -7.99
CA TRP A 219 14.91 -2.52 -6.56
C TRP A 219 14.46 -1.26 -5.80
N GLY A 220 13.17 -1.22 -5.47
CA GLY A 220 12.46 -0.03 -4.99
C GLY A 220 10.97 -0.35 -4.81
N LEU A 221 10.19 0.64 -4.35
CA LEU A 221 8.80 0.42 -3.89
C LEU A 221 7.96 -0.23 -4.98
N TYR A 222 8.22 0.25 -6.20
CA TYR A 222 7.68 -0.28 -7.44
C TYR A 222 8.77 -1.07 -8.16
N GLY A 223 8.47 -2.32 -8.50
CA GLY A 223 9.41 -3.22 -9.16
C GLY A 223 9.49 -4.59 -8.49
N LYS A 224 10.69 -5.02 -8.11
CA LYS A 224 10.95 -6.35 -7.58
C LYS A 224 11.19 -6.29 -6.07
N PRO A 225 10.60 -7.21 -5.29
CA PRO A 225 10.63 -7.05 -3.85
C PRO A 225 11.95 -7.48 -3.21
N HIS A 226 12.39 -6.74 -2.19
CA HIS A 226 13.46 -7.11 -1.27
C HIS A 226 12.92 -7.24 0.17
N SER A 227 13.79 -7.46 1.16
CA SER A 227 13.36 -7.82 2.53
C SER A 227 12.52 -6.73 3.20
N LEU A 228 12.82 -5.44 2.96
CA LEU A 228 12.14 -4.31 3.60
C LEU A 228 10.69 -4.10 3.11
N TYR A 229 10.24 -4.72 2.02
CA TYR A 229 8.79 -4.74 1.69
C TYR A 229 7.99 -5.61 2.62
N TYR A 230 8.55 -6.78 2.93
CA TYR A 230 7.90 -7.74 3.79
C TYR A 230 8.14 -7.40 5.26
N ALA A 231 9.27 -6.77 5.58
CA ALA A 231 9.65 -6.32 6.90
C ALA A 231 10.01 -4.82 6.90
N PRO A 232 9.03 -3.91 6.74
CA PRO A 232 9.27 -2.46 6.81
C PRO A 232 9.45 -1.97 8.25
N THR A 233 9.19 -2.82 9.25
CA THR A 233 9.33 -2.54 10.69
C THR A 233 9.94 -3.75 11.40
N PRO A 234 10.79 -3.56 12.42
CA PRO A 234 11.37 -4.67 13.18
C PRO A 234 10.32 -5.52 13.93
N GLU A 235 9.18 -4.94 14.31
CA GLU A 235 8.08 -5.62 15.03
C GLU A 235 7.09 -6.34 14.10
N GLY A 236 7.34 -6.32 12.78
CA GLY A 236 6.42 -6.87 11.79
C GLY A 236 6.30 -8.39 11.88
N VAL A 237 5.12 -8.94 11.59
CA VAL A 237 4.86 -10.40 11.67
C VAL A 237 5.74 -11.23 10.73
N LEU A 238 6.22 -10.61 9.65
CA LEU A 238 7.14 -11.20 8.69
C LEU A 238 8.61 -10.87 8.99
N ALA A 239 8.94 -9.90 9.85
CA ALA A 239 10.32 -9.52 10.15
C ALA A 239 11.20 -10.71 10.59
N PRO A 240 10.72 -11.68 11.41
CA PRO A 240 11.54 -12.82 11.84
C PRO A 240 11.97 -13.79 10.74
N ILE A 241 11.46 -13.67 9.51
CA ILE A 241 11.88 -14.55 8.40
C ILE A 241 13.18 -14.07 7.72
N PHE A 242 13.62 -12.85 8.02
CA PHE A 242 14.86 -12.29 7.51
C PHE A 242 15.87 -12.18 8.64
N SER A 243 17.14 -12.43 8.32
CA SER A 243 18.22 -12.22 9.30
C SER A 243 18.52 -10.73 9.45
N ASN A 244 19.11 -10.35 10.59
CA ASN A 244 19.52 -8.96 10.82
C ASN A 244 20.57 -8.51 9.80
N GLU A 245 21.41 -9.41 9.30
CA GLU A 245 22.38 -9.13 8.25
C GLU A 245 21.69 -8.74 6.94
N ILE A 246 20.68 -9.51 6.50
CA ILE A 246 19.90 -9.20 5.28
C ILE A 246 19.21 -7.84 5.41
N ILE A 247 18.54 -7.60 6.54
CA ILE A 247 17.85 -6.33 6.80
C ILE A 247 18.84 -5.16 6.81
N ASN A 248 19.98 -5.30 7.48
CA ASN A 248 20.98 -4.23 7.54
C ASN A 248 21.60 -3.93 6.17
N ASP A 249 21.90 -4.98 5.39
CA ASP A 249 22.44 -4.89 4.05
C ASP A 249 21.45 -4.19 3.09
N ASP A 250 20.15 -4.53 3.15
CA ASP A 250 19.11 -3.84 2.39
C ASP A 250 18.91 -2.38 2.86
N LEU A 251 19.02 -2.09 4.16
CA LEU A 251 18.94 -0.71 4.65
C LEU A 251 20.13 0.14 4.19
N GLU A 252 21.33 -0.45 4.06
CA GLU A 252 22.50 0.25 3.53
C GLU A 252 22.37 0.54 2.04
N GLU A 253 21.92 -0.44 1.25
CA GLU A 253 21.59 -0.23 -0.16
C GLU A 253 20.51 0.86 -0.32
N LEU A 254 19.45 0.80 0.49
CA LEU A 254 18.38 1.78 0.45
C LEU A 254 18.93 3.19 0.72
N ILE A 255 19.75 3.41 1.74
CA ILE A 255 20.35 4.73 1.99
C ILE A 255 21.26 5.16 0.84
N GLY A 256 22.06 4.25 0.28
CA GLY A 256 22.99 4.54 -0.81
C GLY A 256 22.33 4.94 -2.13
N ARG A 257 21.04 4.59 -2.32
CA ARG A 257 20.27 4.88 -3.53
C ARG A 257 19.68 6.29 -3.64
N GLN A 258 19.79 7.10 -2.58
CA GLN A 258 19.26 8.46 -2.62
C GLN A 258 19.94 9.28 -3.73
N LYS A 259 19.16 10.00 -4.53
CA LYS A 259 19.67 10.90 -5.58
C LYS A 259 20.10 12.25 -5.00
N GLU A 260 20.81 13.02 -5.82
CA GLU A 260 21.34 14.34 -5.44
C GLU A 260 20.25 15.32 -4.99
N ASP A 261 19.06 15.27 -5.60
CA ASP A 261 17.89 16.08 -5.24
C ASP A 261 17.12 15.54 -4.02
N GLY A 262 17.60 14.44 -3.41
CA GLY A 262 17.04 13.87 -2.19
C GLY A 262 16.02 12.76 -2.39
N ARG A 263 15.59 12.48 -3.62
CA ARG A 263 14.58 11.45 -3.87
C ARG A 263 15.12 10.03 -3.83
N TRP A 264 14.22 9.08 -3.61
CA TRP A 264 14.37 7.71 -4.09
C TRP A 264 13.62 7.56 -5.39
N ASP A 265 14.38 7.47 -6.48
CA ASP A 265 13.86 7.58 -7.84
C ASP A 265 13.15 6.32 -8.32
N THR A 266 12.35 6.45 -9.36
CA THR A 266 11.68 5.34 -10.03
C THR A 266 11.69 5.53 -11.55
N TRP A 267 11.78 4.44 -12.29
CA TRP A 267 11.64 4.44 -13.75
C TRP A 267 10.16 4.50 -14.21
N TYR A 268 9.23 4.32 -13.27
CA TYR A 268 7.84 3.99 -13.54
C TYR A 268 6.91 5.22 -13.53
N GLY A 269 5.96 5.26 -14.49
CA GLY A 269 4.93 6.30 -14.61
C GLY A 269 4.67 6.74 -16.06
N ILE A 270 3.42 7.16 -16.35
CA ILE A 270 2.94 7.55 -17.69
C ILE A 270 3.51 8.87 -18.23
N SER A 271 4.10 9.69 -17.37
CA SER A 271 4.64 11.02 -17.68
C SER A 271 5.73 11.40 -16.68
N GLU A 272 6.49 12.47 -16.97
CA GLU A 272 7.48 13.01 -16.00
C GLU A 272 6.83 13.48 -14.70
N GLY A 273 5.61 14.03 -14.76
CA GLY A 273 4.86 14.43 -13.56
C GLY A 273 4.53 13.23 -12.67
N THR A 274 3.97 12.16 -13.25
CA THR A 274 3.60 10.95 -12.49
C THR A 274 4.81 10.18 -11.99
N LYS A 275 5.96 10.22 -12.69
CA LYS A 275 7.23 9.70 -12.17
C LYS A 275 7.66 10.42 -10.88
N LEU A 276 7.50 11.75 -10.85
CA LEU A 276 7.77 12.54 -9.63
C LEU A 276 6.78 12.22 -8.50
N GLU A 277 5.51 12.01 -8.82
CA GLU A 277 4.52 11.56 -7.83
C GLU A 277 4.90 10.19 -7.23
N TRP A 278 5.28 9.23 -8.08
CA TRP A 278 5.76 7.93 -7.63
C TRP A 278 7.05 8.00 -6.81
N ALA A 279 8.01 8.83 -7.23
CA ALA A 279 9.22 9.08 -6.47
C ALA A 279 8.90 9.73 -5.12
N GLY A 280 7.84 10.55 -5.02
CA GLY A 280 7.34 11.10 -3.77
C GLY A 280 6.83 10.01 -2.81
N ILE A 281 6.01 9.09 -3.33
CA ILE A 281 5.49 7.93 -2.57
C ILE A 281 6.66 7.05 -2.10
N GLN A 282 7.60 6.74 -2.99
CA GLN A 282 8.76 5.93 -2.66
C GLN A 282 9.68 6.62 -1.64
N THR A 283 9.92 7.92 -1.78
CA THR A 283 10.74 8.68 -0.82
C THR A 283 10.10 8.68 0.56
N LEU A 284 8.79 8.92 0.66
CA LEU A 284 8.09 8.86 1.94
C LEU A 284 8.12 7.45 2.55
N TRP A 285 7.89 6.41 1.76
CA TRP A 285 8.00 5.02 2.20
C TRP A 285 9.41 4.72 2.74
N THR A 286 10.46 5.14 2.02
CA THR A 286 11.84 4.96 2.46
C THR A 286 12.08 5.65 3.80
N LEU A 287 11.70 6.92 3.94
CA LEU A 287 11.89 7.66 5.20
C LEU A 287 11.16 6.99 6.37
N LYS A 288 9.92 6.53 6.17
CA LYS A 288 9.16 5.78 7.18
C LYS A 288 9.89 4.50 7.58
N THR A 289 10.35 3.71 6.61
CA THR A 289 11.10 2.47 6.87
C THR A 289 12.40 2.76 7.62
N LEU A 290 13.20 3.73 7.17
CA LEU A 290 14.46 4.10 7.84
C LEU A 290 14.22 4.58 9.27
N ARG A 291 13.14 5.33 9.53
CA ARG A 291 12.76 5.73 10.88
C ARG A 291 12.46 4.53 11.78
N GLN A 292 11.72 3.54 11.29
CA GLN A 292 11.34 2.35 12.07
C GLN A 292 12.55 1.48 12.45
N TYR A 293 13.67 1.61 11.74
CA TYR A 293 14.93 0.93 12.05
C TYR A 293 15.99 1.86 12.68
N ASP A 294 15.61 3.05 13.14
CA ASP A 294 16.52 4.05 13.73
C ASP A 294 17.69 4.44 12.80
N ARG A 295 17.46 4.42 11.47
CA ARG A 295 18.45 4.68 10.42
C ARG A 295 18.47 6.12 9.91
N ILE A 296 17.84 7.06 10.60
CA ILE A 296 17.94 8.51 10.34
C ILE A 296 18.73 9.15 11.48
N GLU A 297 19.68 10.03 11.17
CA GLU A 297 20.38 10.80 12.19
C GLU A 297 19.43 11.74 12.96
N SER A 298 19.55 11.77 14.28
CA SER A 298 18.79 12.65 15.19
C SER A 298 19.36 14.06 15.18
#